data_AF-A0A377D1G1-F1
#
_entry.id   AF-A0A377D1G1-F1
#
_cell.length_a   1.000
_cell.length_b   1.000
_cell.length_c   1.000
_cell.angle_alpha   90.00
_cell.angle_beta   90.00
_cell.angle_gamma   90.00
#
_symmetry.space_group_name_H-M   'P 1'
#
loop_
_entity.id
_entity.type
_entity.pdbx_description
1 polymer ?
#
loop_
_entity_poly.entity_id
_entity_poly.type
_entity_poly.pdbx_seq_one_letter_code
_entity_poly.pdbx_strand_id
1 'polypeptide(L)'
;MLLEDEELEQEIIALIKDKHMTADAAAHEVIEGQASALEELDDEYLKERAADVRDIGKRLLRNILGLKIIDLSAIQDEVILVAADLTPSETAQLNLKKVLGFITDAGGRTSHTSIMARSLELPAIVGTGSVTSQVKNDDYLILDAVNNQVYVNPTNEVIDKMRAVQEQVASEKAELAKLKDLPAITLDGHQVEVCANIGTVRDVEGAERNGAEGVGLYRTEFLFMDRDALPTEEEQFAAYKAVAEACGSQAVIVRTMDIGGDKELPYMNFPKEENPFLGWRAIRIAMDRKEILRDQLRAILRASAFGKLRIMFPMIISVEEVRALRKEIEIYKQELRDEGKVFDESIEIGVMVETPAAANNCTSFSQRS
;
A
#
# COMPACT_ATOMS: atom_id res chain seq x y z
N MET A 1 -4.08 -5.65 -19.82
CA MET A 1 -4.50 -4.54 -20.69
C MET A 1 -3.34 -3.95 -21.48
N LEU A 2 -2.22 -3.53 -20.87
CA LEU A 2 -1.03 -3.01 -21.59
C LEU A 2 -0.37 -4.00 -22.56
N LEU A 3 -0.34 -5.31 -22.25
CA LEU A 3 0.29 -6.31 -23.11
C LEU A 3 -0.51 -6.65 -24.37
N GLU A 4 -1.84 -6.50 -24.30
CA GLU A 4 -2.78 -6.82 -25.38
C GLU A 4 -3.19 -5.56 -26.15
N ASP A 5 -2.38 -4.50 -26.06
CA ASP A 5 -2.61 -3.26 -26.78
C ASP A 5 -2.34 -3.49 -28.28
N GLU A 6 -3.35 -3.18 -29.11
CA GLU A 6 -3.28 -3.31 -30.56
C GLU A 6 -2.17 -2.43 -31.15
N GLU A 7 -1.85 -1.29 -30.53
CA GLU A 7 -0.79 -0.39 -30.99
C GLU A 7 0.59 -1.03 -30.79
N LEU A 8 0.81 -1.64 -29.62
CA LEU A 8 2.04 -2.38 -29.29
C LEU A 8 2.20 -3.62 -30.18
N GLU A 9 1.12 -4.37 -30.43
CA GLU A 9 1.14 -5.51 -31.35
C GLU A 9 1.53 -5.07 -32.77
N GLN A 10 0.91 -4.00 -33.29
CA GLN A 10 1.18 -3.54 -34.65
C GLN A 10 2.60 -3.01 -34.83
N GLU A 11 3.13 -2.26 -33.85
CA GLU A 11 4.51 -1.77 -33.90
C GLU A 11 5.52 -2.92 -33.90
N ILE A 12 5.34 -3.92 -33.03
CA ILE A 12 6.22 -5.09 -32.98
C ILE A 12 6.15 -5.87 -34.30
N ILE A 13 4.94 -6.12 -34.82
CA ILE A 13 4.76 -6.83 -36.10
C ILE A 13 5.38 -6.04 -37.27
N ALA A 14 5.25 -4.71 -37.29
CA ALA A 14 5.82 -3.86 -38.32
C ALA A 14 7.36 -3.94 -38.30
N LEU A 15 8.00 -3.86 -37.13
CA LEU A 15 9.45 -4.00 -37.03
C LEU A 15 9.95 -5.38 -37.48
N ILE A 16 9.19 -6.44 -37.19
CA ILE A 16 9.53 -7.80 -37.65
C ILE A 16 9.39 -7.91 -39.18
N LYS A 17 8.29 -7.42 -39.76
CA LYS A 17 8.01 -7.56 -41.20
C LYS A 17 8.83 -6.62 -42.07
N ASP A 18 8.94 -5.35 -41.67
CA ASP A 18 9.56 -4.31 -42.48
C ASP A 18 11.07 -4.27 -42.28
N LYS A 19 11.53 -4.30 -41.02
CA LYS A 19 12.96 -4.25 -40.67
C LYS A 19 13.63 -5.62 -40.49
N HIS A 20 12.89 -6.73 -40.63
CA HIS A 20 13.42 -8.10 -40.51
C HIS A 20 14.11 -8.37 -39.17
N MET A 21 13.62 -7.76 -38.09
CA MET A 21 14.11 -7.98 -36.73
C MET A 21 13.58 -9.30 -36.15
N THR A 22 14.33 -9.89 -35.21
CA THR A 22 13.82 -11.02 -34.42
C THR A 22 12.74 -10.55 -33.45
N ALA A 23 11.84 -11.45 -33.04
CA ALA A 23 10.69 -11.09 -32.21
C ALA A 23 11.10 -10.49 -30.85
N ASP A 24 12.19 -10.97 -30.27
CA ASP A 24 12.78 -10.44 -29.04
C ASP A 24 13.39 -9.05 -29.24
N ALA A 25 14.12 -8.83 -30.34
CA ALA A 25 14.70 -7.52 -30.63
C ALA A 25 13.62 -6.47 -30.93
N ALA A 26 12.59 -6.83 -31.70
CA ALA A 26 11.46 -5.95 -32.01
C ALA A 26 10.63 -5.62 -30.75
N ALA A 27 10.32 -6.61 -29.91
CA ALA A 27 9.61 -6.40 -28.65
C ALA A 27 10.44 -5.54 -27.68
N HIS A 28 11.76 -5.74 -27.61
CA HIS A 28 12.63 -4.93 -26.77
C HIS A 28 12.69 -3.46 -27.25
N GLU A 29 12.82 -3.22 -28.55
CA GLU A 29 12.89 -1.86 -29.12
C GLU A 29 11.61 -1.06 -28.85
N VAL A 30 10.43 -1.68 -29.04
CA VAL A 30 9.14 -1.02 -28.80
C VAL A 30 8.96 -0.71 -27.31
N ILE A 31 9.18 -1.71 -26.44
CA ILE A 31 8.96 -1.53 -25.00
C ILE A 31 9.99 -0.58 -24.40
N GLU A 32 11.27 -0.67 -24.77
CA GLU A 32 12.28 0.26 -24.27
C GLU A 32 12.04 1.68 -24.80
N GLY A 33 11.52 1.82 -26.02
CA GLY A 33 11.09 3.11 -26.57
C GLY A 33 9.94 3.72 -25.76
N GLN A 34 8.91 2.93 -25.43
CA GLN A 34 7.80 3.38 -24.59
C GLN A 34 8.26 3.70 -23.16
N ALA A 35 9.10 2.86 -22.56
CA ALA A 35 9.63 3.10 -21.22
C ALA A 35 10.56 4.31 -21.15
N SER A 36 11.43 4.50 -22.14
CA SER A 36 12.31 5.68 -22.24
C SER A 36 11.49 6.95 -22.44
N ALA A 37 10.46 6.92 -23.29
CA ALA A 37 9.55 8.04 -23.45
C ALA A 37 8.81 8.40 -22.15
N LEU A 38 8.52 7.40 -21.30
CA LEU A 38 7.94 7.59 -19.97
C LEU A 38 8.95 8.14 -18.95
N GLU A 39 10.23 7.76 -19.02
CA GLU A 39 11.29 8.27 -18.14
C GLU A 39 11.76 9.69 -18.46
N GLU A 40 11.73 10.07 -19.74
CA GLU A 40 12.03 11.44 -20.18
C GLU A 40 10.99 12.45 -19.69
N LEU A 41 9.86 11.98 -19.19
CA LEU A 41 8.85 12.82 -18.55
C LEU A 41 9.26 13.09 -17.11
N ASP A 42 9.22 14.37 -16.71
CA ASP A 42 9.67 14.79 -15.38
C ASP A 42 8.60 14.57 -14.30
N ASP A 43 8.20 13.31 -14.13
CA ASP A 43 7.17 12.86 -13.20
C ASP A 43 7.58 11.53 -12.57
N GLU A 44 7.65 11.50 -11.24
CA GLU A 44 8.16 10.35 -10.47
C GLU A 44 7.24 9.13 -10.59
N TYR A 45 5.93 9.31 -10.70
CA TYR A 45 5.00 8.19 -10.92
C TYR A 45 5.17 7.61 -12.32
N LEU A 46 5.40 8.43 -13.34
CA LEU A 46 5.59 7.91 -14.70
C LEU A 46 6.95 7.25 -14.88
N LYS A 47 7.96 7.69 -14.12
CA LYS A 47 9.22 6.96 -13.98
C LYS A 47 9.00 5.60 -13.29
N GLU A 48 8.14 5.52 -12.27
CA GLU A 48 7.72 4.23 -11.69
C GLU A 48 6.92 3.38 -12.71
N ARG A 49 6.02 3.98 -13.49
CA ARG A 49 5.26 3.30 -14.54
C ARG A 49 6.15 2.84 -15.70
N ALA A 50 7.24 3.55 -15.98
CA ALA A 50 8.26 3.08 -16.92
C ALA A 50 8.93 1.79 -16.40
N ALA A 51 9.13 1.67 -15.09
CA ALA A 51 9.59 0.43 -14.48
C ALA A 51 8.56 -0.70 -14.65
N ASP A 52 7.26 -0.42 -14.52
CA ASP A 52 6.19 -1.40 -14.78
C ASP A 52 6.12 -1.84 -16.25
N VAL A 53 6.25 -0.89 -17.20
CA VAL A 53 6.29 -1.20 -18.64
C VAL A 53 7.51 -2.06 -18.96
N ARG A 54 8.67 -1.75 -18.38
CA ARG A 54 9.86 -2.62 -18.49
C ARG A 54 9.66 -3.97 -17.83
N ASP A 55 8.94 -4.07 -16.74
CA ASP A 55 8.64 -5.35 -16.08
C ASP A 55 7.79 -6.24 -16.98
N ILE A 56 6.70 -5.71 -17.55
CA ILE A 56 5.86 -6.40 -18.53
C ILE A 56 6.70 -6.84 -19.74
N GLY A 57 7.56 -5.96 -20.25
CA GLY A 57 8.42 -6.30 -21.38
C GLY A 57 9.48 -7.34 -21.08
N LYS A 58 10.12 -7.29 -19.91
CA LYS A 58 11.02 -8.36 -19.45
C LYS A 58 10.27 -9.69 -19.40
N ARG A 59 9.02 -9.71 -18.94
CA ARG A 59 8.19 -10.92 -18.94
C ARG A 59 7.84 -11.38 -20.35
N LEU A 60 7.49 -10.47 -21.27
CA LEU A 60 7.23 -10.80 -22.67
C LEU A 60 8.47 -11.40 -23.35
N LEU A 61 9.63 -10.76 -23.20
CA LEU A 61 10.91 -11.24 -23.75
C LEU A 61 11.29 -12.61 -23.20
N ARG A 62 11.10 -12.86 -21.90
CA ARG A 62 11.31 -14.19 -21.31
C ARG A 62 10.41 -15.25 -21.94
N ASN A 63 9.15 -14.93 -22.19
CA ASN A 63 8.23 -15.84 -22.88
C ASN A 63 8.67 -16.10 -24.34
N ILE A 64 9.04 -15.06 -25.09
CA ILE A 64 9.49 -15.17 -26.49
C ILE A 64 10.75 -16.05 -26.58
N LEU A 65 11.70 -15.85 -25.68
CA LEU A 65 12.96 -16.59 -25.64
C LEU A 65 12.84 -17.98 -24.98
N GLY A 66 11.66 -18.33 -24.47
CA GLY A 66 11.44 -19.59 -23.75
C GLY A 66 12.25 -19.72 -22.46
N LEU A 67 12.65 -18.60 -21.86
CA LEU A 67 13.36 -18.58 -20.59
C LEU A 67 12.41 -18.96 -19.45
N LYS A 68 12.91 -19.70 -18.46
CA LYS A 68 12.11 -20.08 -17.29
C LYS A 68 11.64 -18.83 -16.55
N ILE A 69 10.33 -18.61 -16.54
CA ILE A 69 9.69 -17.68 -15.62
C ILE A 69 9.50 -18.43 -14.32
N ILE A 70 10.18 -17.98 -13.26
CA ILE A 70 9.96 -18.54 -11.93
C ILE A 70 8.62 -17.98 -11.45
N ASP A 71 7.60 -18.82 -11.46
CA ASP A 71 6.34 -18.51 -10.81
C ASP A 71 6.54 -18.61 -9.30
N LEU A 72 6.58 -17.46 -8.62
CA LEU A 72 6.77 -17.38 -7.17
C LEU A 72 5.61 -18.02 -6.39
N SER A 73 4.45 -18.21 -7.01
CA SER A 73 3.32 -18.91 -6.41
C SER A 73 3.51 -20.43 -6.42
N ALA A 74 4.27 -20.95 -7.40
CA ALA A 74 4.52 -22.38 -7.62
C ALA A 74 5.71 -22.93 -6.82
N ILE A 75 6.32 -22.13 -5.94
CA ILE A 75 7.38 -22.57 -5.04
C ILE A 75 6.85 -23.71 -4.14
N GLN A 76 7.51 -24.87 -4.19
CA GLN A 76 7.06 -26.09 -3.49
C GLN A 76 7.72 -26.29 -2.13
N ASP A 77 8.97 -25.85 -2.00
CA ASP A 77 9.80 -26.01 -0.80
C ASP A 77 9.92 -24.70 -0.02
N GLU A 78 10.34 -24.79 1.24
CA GLU A 78 10.61 -23.61 2.06
C GLU A 78 11.90 -22.93 1.61
N VAL A 79 11.83 -21.66 1.21
CA VAL A 79 12.97 -20.94 0.60
C VAL A 79 13.07 -19.51 1.14
N ILE A 80 14.29 -18.97 1.12
CA ILE A 80 14.55 -17.53 1.27
C ILE A 80 14.78 -16.97 -0.13
N LEU A 81 14.00 -15.95 -0.51
CA LEU A 81 14.08 -15.37 -1.84
C LEU A 81 15.23 -14.36 -1.90
N VAL A 82 16.07 -14.45 -2.94
CA VAL A 82 17.16 -13.51 -3.18
C VAL A 82 16.98 -12.93 -4.58
N ALA A 83 16.86 -11.60 -4.68
CA ALA A 83 16.61 -10.92 -5.93
C ALA A 83 17.36 -9.60 -6.02
N ALA A 84 17.53 -9.06 -7.24
CA ALA A 84 18.10 -7.73 -7.41
C ALA A 84 17.12 -6.66 -6.91
N ASP A 85 15.85 -6.86 -7.22
CA ASP A 85 14.73 -6.07 -6.75
C ASP A 85 13.48 -6.98 -6.76
N LEU A 86 12.45 -6.61 -6.01
CA LEU A 86 11.14 -7.29 -6.06
C LEU A 86 10.07 -6.28 -6.44
N THR A 87 9.37 -6.53 -7.55
CA THR A 87 8.27 -5.65 -7.94
C THR A 87 7.05 -5.87 -7.02
N PRO A 88 6.15 -4.89 -6.90
CA PRO A 88 4.90 -5.07 -6.13
C PRO A 88 4.09 -6.28 -6.63
N SER A 89 4.06 -6.51 -7.95
CA SER A 89 3.38 -7.65 -8.58
C SER A 89 3.98 -8.99 -8.16
N GLU A 90 5.31 -9.08 -8.10
CA GLU A 90 6.02 -10.29 -7.64
C GLU A 90 5.81 -10.53 -6.15
N THR A 91 5.85 -9.46 -5.34
CA THR A 91 5.62 -9.52 -3.89
C THR A 91 4.20 -10.01 -3.57
N ALA A 92 3.20 -9.57 -4.34
CA ALA A 92 1.81 -9.99 -4.17
C ALA A 92 1.57 -11.47 -4.54
N GLN A 93 2.38 -12.04 -5.45
CA GLN A 93 2.30 -13.44 -5.89
C GLN A 93 3.07 -14.40 -4.98
N LEU A 94 3.77 -13.89 -3.96
CA LEU A 94 4.54 -14.71 -3.03
C LEU A 94 3.65 -15.74 -2.33
N ASN A 95 4.06 -17.01 -2.41
CA ASN A 95 3.47 -18.05 -1.59
C ASN A 95 3.94 -17.90 -0.14
N LEU A 96 3.12 -17.22 0.68
CA LEU A 96 3.41 -16.91 2.09
C LEU A 96 3.66 -18.13 2.97
N LYS A 97 3.30 -19.34 2.53
CA LYS A 97 3.56 -20.58 3.27
C LYS A 97 4.94 -21.16 3.00
N LYS A 98 5.61 -20.71 1.95
CA LYS A 98 6.84 -21.33 1.41
C LYS A 98 8.00 -20.35 1.40
N VAL A 99 7.74 -19.07 1.14
CA VAL A 99 8.76 -18.05 1.25
C VAL A 99 8.88 -17.63 2.71
N LEU A 100 10.01 -17.98 3.34
CA LEU A 100 10.28 -17.68 4.75
C LEU A 100 10.78 -16.24 4.97
N GLY A 101 11.18 -15.55 3.90
CA GLY A 101 11.71 -14.20 3.92
C GLY A 101 12.39 -13.87 2.59
N PHE A 102 12.83 -12.62 2.43
CA PHE A 102 13.51 -12.21 1.20
C PHE A 102 14.61 -11.17 1.40
N ILE A 103 15.52 -11.09 0.43
CA ILE A 103 16.67 -10.18 0.41
C ILE A 103 16.78 -9.53 -0.97
N THR A 104 16.88 -8.20 -1.02
CA THR A 104 17.01 -7.47 -2.29
C THR A 104 18.21 -6.52 -2.34
N ASP A 105 18.83 -6.41 -3.51
CA ASP A 105 19.93 -5.46 -3.73
C ASP A 105 19.49 -4.02 -3.78
N ALA A 106 18.36 -3.76 -4.42
CA ALA A 106 17.68 -2.49 -4.47
C ALA A 106 16.59 -2.40 -3.39
N GLY A 107 16.01 -1.20 -3.26
CA GLY A 107 14.96 -0.90 -2.32
C GLY A 107 15.42 -0.14 -1.07
N GLY A 108 14.46 0.51 -0.42
CA GLY A 108 14.68 1.29 0.80
C GLY A 108 13.65 0.96 1.87
N ARG A 109 13.89 1.39 3.11
CA ARG A 109 13.00 1.13 4.26
C ARG A 109 11.54 1.58 4.03
N THR A 110 11.33 2.55 3.15
CA THR A 110 10.02 3.12 2.80
C THR A 110 9.49 2.64 1.45
N SER A 111 10.17 1.73 0.75
CA SER A 111 9.68 1.21 -0.53
C SER A 111 8.42 0.36 -0.36
N HIS A 112 7.63 0.25 -1.43
CA HIS A 112 6.43 -0.58 -1.50
C HIS A 112 6.69 -2.03 -1.04
N THR A 113 7.79 -2.62 -1.50
CA THR A 113 8.23 -3.97 -1.13
C THR A 113 8.48 -4.11 0.38
N SER A 114 9.14 -3.12 1.00
CA SER A 114 9.41 -3.10 2.45
C SER A 114 8.15 -2.93 3.30
N ILE A 115 7.19 -2.14 2.82
CA ILE A 115 5.90 -1.93 3.48
C ILE A 115 5.09 -3.22 3.44
N MET A 116 5.01 -3.87 2.27
CA MET A 116 4.31 -5.15 2.11
C MET A 116 4.93 -6.25 3.00
N ALA A 117 6.25 -6.36 3.06
CA ALA A 117 6.92 -7.35 3.93
C ALA A 117 6.46 -7.26 5.39
N ARG A 118 6.33 -6.04 5.92
CA ARG A 118 5.88 -5.81 7.30
C ARG A 118 4.43 -6.24 7.51
N SER A 119 3.54 -5.88 6.59
CA SER A 119 2.14 -6.29 6.66
C SER A 119 1.98 -7.81 6.56
N LEU A 120 2.88 -8.47 5.83
CA LEU A 120 2.92 -9.92 5.65
C LEU A 120 3.64 -10.66 6.80
N GLU A 121 4.16 -9.95 7.81
CA GLU A 121 5.02 -10.50 8.88
C GLU A 121 6.23 -11.31 8.35
N LEU A 122 6.74 -10.97 7.15
CA LEU A 122 7.90 -11.64 6.55
C LEU A 122 9.20 -10.89 6.89
N PRO A 123 10.25 -11.59 7.35
CA PRO A 123 11.56 -10.98 7.52
C PRO A 123 12.14 -10.60 6.16
N ALA A 124 12.56 -9.35 6.04
CA ALA A 124 13.12 -8.81 4.81
C ALA A 124 14.29 -7.85 5.08
N ILE A 125 15.35 -7.97 4.28
CA ILE A 125 16.44 -6.99 4.21
C ILE A 125 16.50 -6.47 2.78
N VAL A 126 16.38 -5.16 2.61
CA VAL A 126 16.43 -4.49 1.31
C VAL A 126 17.64 -3.57 1.22
N GLY A 127 18.13 -3.31 0.02
CA GLY A 127 19.25 -2.41 -0.20
C GLY A 127 20.62 -3.02 0.10
N THR A 128 20.81 -4.32 -0.10
CA THR A 128 22.11 -4.99 0.13
C THR A 128 23.17 -4.63 -0.92
N GLY A 129 22.76 -4.09 -2.06
CA GLY A 129 23.61 -3.68 -3.18
C GLY A 129 24.24 -4.83 -4.00
N SER A 130 24.62 -5.95 -3.40
CA SER A 130 25.31 -7.05 -4.12
C SER A 130 25.03 -8.50 -3.64
N VAL A 131 23.97 -8.76 -2.86
CA VAL A 131 23.60 -10.10 -2.40
C VAL A 131 23.43 -11.08 -3.55
N THR A 132 22.88 -10.67 -4.70
CA THR A 132 22.68 -11.56 -5.85
C THR A 132 24.00 -12.07 -6.45
N SER A 133 25.09 -11.32 -6.27
CA SER A 133 26.43 -11.73 -6.72
C SER A 133 27.15 -12.63 -5.71
N GLN A 134 26.73 -12.60 -4.45
CA GLN A 134 27.38 -13.31 -3.34
C GLN A 134 26.71 -14.65 -3.02
N VAL A 135 25.42 -14.78 -3.31
CA VAL A 135 24.60 -15.96 -3.03
C VAL A 135 24.33 -16.74 -4.31
N LYS A 136 24.39 -18.08 -4.23
CA LYS A 136 24.01 -18.99 -5.30
C LYS A 136 22.67 -19.66 -4.99
N ASN A 137 21.98 -20.10 -6.03
CA ASN A 137 20.81 -20.97 -5.84
C ASN A 137 21.18 -22.21 -5.03
N ASP A 138 20.27 -22.62 -4.15
CA ASP A 138 20.42 -23.72 -3.20
C ASP A 138 21.47 -23.52 -2.07
N ASP A 139 22.05 -22.31 -1.94
CA ASP A 139 22.86 -21.98 -0.77
C ASP A 139 22.00 -21.94 0.50
N TYR A 140 22.58 -22.40 1.62
CA TYR A 140 21.92 -22.32 2.91
C TYR A 140 22.12 -20.93 3.51
N LEU A 141 21.02 -20.23 3.78
CA LEU A 141 21.03 -18.86 4.27
C LEU A 141 20.40 -18.77 5.66
N ILE A 142 20.95 -17.89 6.49
CA ILE A 142 20.24 -17.37 7.65
C ILE A 142 20.04 -15.87 7.45
N LEU A 143 18.78 -15.46 7.43
CA LEU A 143 18.36 -14.07 7.36
C LEU A 143 18.11 -13.53 8.77
N ASP A 144 19.06 -12.75 9.29
CA ASP A 144 18.88 -12.03 10.55
C ASP A 144 18.43 -10.59 10.29
N ALA A 145 17.11 -10.43 10.18
CA ALA A 145 16.48 -9.12 10.03
C ALA A 145 16.49 -8.27 11.31
N VAL A 146 16.92 -8.81 12.46
CA VAL A 146 17.02 -8.08 13.74
C VAL A 146 18.35 -7.34 13.80
N ASN A 147 19.46 -8.03 13.56
CA ASN A 147 20.80 -7.44 13.56
C ASN A 147 21.26 -6.95 12.17
N ASN A 148 20.39 -7.08 11.16
CA ASN A 148 20.64 -6.69 9.77
C ASN A 148 21.85 -7.41 9.16
N GLN A 149 21.86 -8.75 9.28
CA GLN A 149 22.95 -9.61 8.80
C GLN A 149 22.42 -10.79 7.99
N VAL A 150 23.17 -11.17 6.95
CA VAL A 150 22.88 -12.34 6.13
C VAL A 150 24.09 -13.28 6.22
N TYR A 151 23.85 -14.51 6.64
CA TYR A 151 24.89 -15.54 6.72
C TYR A 151 24.73 -16.51 5.55
N VAL A 152 25.76 -16.59 4.70
CA VAL A 152 25.80 -17.49 3.54
C VAL A 152 26.61 -18.73 3.87
N ASN A 153 25.98 -19.90 3.74
CA ASN A 153 26.53 -21.21 4.11
C ASN A 153 27.21 -21.20 5.51
N PRO A 154 26.47 -20.80 6.57
CA PRO A 154 27.02 -20.69 7.91
C PRO A 154 27.52 -22.04 8.44
N THR A 155 28.54 -21.99 9.30
CA THR A 155 28.97 -23.16 10.06
C THR A 155 27.91 -23.57 11.09
N ASN A 156 27.91 -24.83 11.51
CA ASN A 156 26.97 -25.33 12.52
C ASN A 156 26.99 -24.49 13.82
N GLU A 157 28.16 -23.99 14.23
CA GLU A 157 28.27 -23.09 15.39
C GLU A 157 27.48 -21.79 15.22
N VAL A 158 27.46 -21.23 14.00
CA VAL A 158 26.66 -20.03 13.68
C VAL A 158 25.19 -20.39 13.61
N ILE A 159 24.83 -21.54 13.03
CA ILE A 159 23.44 -22.02 12.99
C ILE A 159 22.88 -22.16 14.41
N ASP A 160 23.64 -22.76 15.34
CA ASP A 160 23.19 -22.94 16.72
C ASP A 160 23.07 -21.61 17.48
N LYS A 161 24.00 -20.66 17.26
CA LYS A 161 23.87 -19.30 17.79
C LYS A 161 22.62 -18.60 17.27
N MET A 162 22.36 -18.69 15.98
CA MET A 162 21.20 -18.05 15.37
C MET A 162 19.88 -18.70 15.76
N ARG A 163 19.86 -20.01 16.04
CA ARG A 163 18.72 -20.69 16.67
C ARG A 163 18.43 -20.14 18.06
N ALA A 164 19.45 -19.88 18.87
CA ALA A 164 19.26 -19.26 20.18
C ALA A 164 18.70 -17.82 20.05
N VAL A 165 19.15 -17.05 19.06
CA VAL A 165 18.57 -15.72 18.76
C VAL A 165 17.10 -15.87 18.31
N GLN A 166 16.79 -16.83 17.44
CA GLN A 166 15.42 -17.11 17.01
C GLN A 166 14.51 -17.49 18.20
N GLU A 167 15.01 -18.29 19.13
CA GLU A 167 14.29 -18.67 20.35
C GLU A 167 14.08 -17.48 21.28
N GLN A 168 15.06 -16.58 21.40
CA GLN A 168 14.90 -15.32 22.13
C GLN A 168 13.81 -14.44 21.49
N VAL A 169 13.82 -14.27 20.16
CA VAL A 169 12.78 -13.51 19.44
C VAL A 169 11.40 -14.14 19.62
N ALA A 170 11.31 -15.47 19.59
CA ALA A 170 10.06 -16.19 19.84
C ALA A 170 9.57 -16.01 21.29
N SER A 171 10.49 -16.06 22.26
CA SER A 171 10.20 -15.82 23.68
C SER A 171 9.75 -14.38 23.91
N GLU A 172 10.42 -13.40 23.31
CA GLU A 172 10.02 -11.98 23.36
C GLU A 172 8.62 -11.79 22.76
N LYS A 173 8.33 -12.39 21.60
CA LYS A 173 6.97 -12.36 21.01
C LYS A 173 5.94 -13.00 21.94
N ALA A 174 6.30 -14.08 22.63
CA ALA A 174 5.42 -14.74 23.60
C ALA A 174 5.22 -13.93 24.89
N GLU A 175 6.23 -13.19 25.35
CA GLU A 175 6.10 -12.26 26.48
C GLU A 175 5.26 -11.05 26.12
N LEU A 176 5.50 -10.45 24.95
CA LEU A 176 4.70 -9.34 24.41
C LEU A 176 3.25 -9.75 24.17
N ALA A 177 2.98 -10.99 23.75
CA ALA A 177 1.63 -11.50 23.59
C ALA A 177 0.82 -11.50 24.90
N LYS A 178 1.47 -11.53 26.07
CA LYS A 178 0.78 -11.37 27.37
C LYS A 178 0.26 -9.96 27.58
N LEU A 179 0.83 -8.97 26.90
CA LEU A 179 0.42 -7.57 26.96
C LEU A 179 -0.82 -7.29 26.09
N LYS A 180 -1.21 -8.23 25.21
CA LYS A 180 -2.29 -8.07 24.23
C LYS A 180 -3.58 -7.50 24.84
N ASP A 181 -3.99 -8.00 26.00
CA ASP A 181 -5.25 -7.63 26.63
C ASP A 181 -5.07 -6.54 27.72
N LEU A 182 -3.84 -6.05 27.93
CA LEU A 182 -3.56 -5.00 28.90
C LEU A 182 -3.73 -3.62 28.27
N PRO A 183 -4.32 -2.66 29.00
CA PRO A 183 -4.42 -1.28 28.52
C PRO A 183 -3.03 -0.63 28.45
N ALA A 184 -2.82 0.26 27.48
CA ALA A 184 -1.58 1.00 27.35
C ALA A 184 -1.48 2.14 28.39
N ILE A 185 -0.99 1.79 29.59
CA ILE A 185 -0.82 2.70 30.73
C ILE A 185 0.66 2.79 31.12
N THR A 186 1.18 4.01 31.26
CA THR A 186 2.55 4.27 31.72
C THR A 186 2.74 3.93 33.20
N LEU A 187 3.99 3.82 33.66
CA LEU A 187 4.31 3.51 35.06
C LEU A 187 3.76 4.54 36.06
N ASP A 188 3.54 5.78 35.62
CA ASP A 188 2.94 6.88 36.39
C ASP A 188 1.42 7.04 36.19
N GLY A 189 0.77 6.12 35.45
CA GLY A 189 -0.68 6.03 35.35
C GLY A 189 -1.33 6.82 34.21
N HIS A 190 -0.55 7.30 33.23
CA HIS A 190 -1.08 7.96 32.05
C HIS A 190 -1.51 6.93 31.00
N GLN A 191 -2.79 6.95 30.62
CA GLN A 191 -3.33 6.06 29.59
C GLN A 191 -3.26 6.72 28.21
N VAL A 192 -2.84 5.94 27.22
CA VAL A 192 -2.87 6.31 25.79
C VAL A 192 -3.62 5.24 25.01
N GLU A 193 -4.18 5.59 23.86
CA GLU A 193 -4.77 4.61 22.95
C GLU A 193 -3.67 4.08 22.00
N VAL A 194 -3.57 2.76 21.85
CA VAL A 194 -2.67 2.12 20.89
C VAL A 194 -3.49 1.39 19.83
N CYS A 195 -3.51 1.97 18.64
CA CYS A 195 -4.36 1.51 17.54
C CYS A 195 -3.54 1.04 16.33
N ALA A 196 -4.16 0.22 15.48
CA ALA A 196 -3.55 -0.24 14.23
C ALA A 196 -3.82 0.73 13.07
N ASN A 197 -2.91 0.73 12.10
CA ASN A 197 -3.12 1.35 10.79
C ASN A 197 -3.40 0.23 9.79
N ILE A 198 -4.50 0.31 9.05
CA ILE A 198 -4.95 -0.73 8.13
C ILE A 198 -5.18 -0.16 6.72
N GLY A 199 -5.05 -1.01 5.71
CA GLY A 199 -5.43 -0.72 4.33
C GLY A 199 -6.57 -1.59 3.80
N THR A 200 -6.77 -2.77 4.40
CA THR A 200 -7.81 -3.72 4.01
C THR A 200 -8.46 -4.37 5.23
N VAL A 201 -9.60 -5.03 5.03
CA VAL A 201 -10.27 -5.81 6.08
C VAL A 201 -9.40 -6.96 6.63
N ARG A 202 -8.45 -7.46 5.84
CA ARG A 202 -7.54 -8.55 6.25
C ARG A 202 -6.57 -8.10 7.35
N ASP A 203 -6.24 -6.82 7.37
CA ASP A 203 -5.32 -6.25 8.36
C ASP A 203 -5.96 -6.15 9.75
N VAL A 204 -7.30 -6.23 9.84
CA VAL A 204 -8.03 -6.22 11.12
C VAL A 204 -7.67 -7.46 11.96
N GLU A 205 -7.50 -8.62 11.33
CA GLU A 205 -7.08 -9.84 12.03
C GLU A 205 -5.69 -9.66 12.66
N GLY A 206 -4.77 -9.00 11.94
CA GLY A 206 -3.46 -8.64 12.46
C GLY A 206 -3.53 -7.63 13.61
N ALA A 207 -4.43 -6.66 13.52
CA ALA A 207 -4.66 -5.67 14.59
C ALA A 207 -5.16 -6.35 15.88
N GLU A 208 -6.17 -7.22 15.77
CA GLU A 208 -6.71 -7.98 16.90
C GLU A 208 -5.69 -8.95 17.49
N ARG A 209 -4.86 -9.58 16.66
CA ARG A 209 -3.79 -10.47 17.12
C ARG A 209 -2.75 -9.74 17.97
N ASN A 210 -2.49 -8.47 17.65
CA ASN A 210 -1.52 -7.63 18.34
C ASN A 210 -2.12 -6.76 19.47
N GLY A 211 -3.41 -6.90 19.78
CA GLY A 211 -4.03 -6.19 20.91
C GLY A 211 -4.31 -4.71 20.63
N ALA A 212 -4.55 -4.35 19.37
CA ALA A 212 -4.94 -2.98 19.04
C ALA A 212 -6.26 -2.61 19.74
N GLU A 213 -6.32 -1.42 20.35
CA GLU A 213 -7.52 -0.89 21.02
C GLU A 213 -8.54 -0.30 20.01
N GLY A 214 -8.15 -0.25 18.73
CA GLY A 214 -8.97 0.11 17.59
C GLY A 214 -8.14 0.38 16.35
N VAL A 215 -8.73 1.06 15.37
CA VAL A 215 -8.07 1.44 14.12
C VAL A 215 -7.87 2.96 14.10
N GLY A 216 -6.62 3.39 14.22
CA GLY A 216 -6.24 4.80 14.28
C GLY A 216 -6.13 5.45 12.90
N LEU A 217 -5.97 4.63 11.86
CA LEU A 217 -5.98 5.08 10.47
C LEU A 217 -6.39 3.93 9.56
N TYR A 218 -7.54 4.08 8.92
CA TYR A 218 -7.90 3.26 7.77
C TYR A 218 -7.59 4.04 6.48
N ARG A 219 -6.58 3.55 5.76
CA ARG A 219 -6.14 4.03 4.44
C ARG A 219 -7.10 3.53 3.37
N THR A 220 -7.94 4.41 2.85
CA THR A 220 -8.95 4.03 1.86
C THR A 220 -8.37 3.88 0.47
N GLU A 221 -7.16 4.37 0.20
CA GLU A 221 -6.56 4.39 -1.14
C GLU A 221 -6.42 3.00 -1.75
N PHE A 222 -6.14 1.97 -0.95
CA PHE A 222 -6.03 0.60 -1.42
C PHE A 222 -7.33 0.08 -2.05
N LEU A 223 -8.49 0.59 -1.63
CA LEU A 223 -9.78 0.26 -2.24
C LEU A 223 -9.91 0.81 -3.66
N PHE A 224 -9.21 1.91 -3.96
CA PHE A 224 -9.22 2.56 -5.26
C PHE A 224 -8.12 2.00 -6.18
N MET A 225 -6.96 1.61 -5.63
CA MET A 225 -5.80 1.18 -6.43
C MET A 225 -5.96 -0.20 -7.07
N ASP A 226 -6.70 -1.13 -6.46
CA ASP A 226 -6.85 -2.51 -6.94
C ASP A 226 -8.01 -2.69 -7.95
N ARG A 227 -8.27 -1.66 -8.78
CA ARG A 227 -9.45 -1.60 -9.67
C ARG A 227 -9.18 -0.84 -10.96
N ASP A 228 -9.96 -1.16 -12.01
CA ASP A 228 -9.94 -0.47 -13.30
C ASP A 228 -10.90 0.74 -13.37
N ALA A 229 -11.67 0.99 -12.31
CA ALA A 229 -12.64 2.07 -12.23
C ALA A 229 -12.81 2.58 -10.80
N LEU A 230 -13.29 3.82 -10.65
CA LEU A 230 -13.65 4.38 -9.35
C LEU A 230 -14.70 3.49 -8.66
N PRO A 231 -14.48 3.10 -7.39
CA PRO A 231 -15.46 2.33 -6.64
C PRO A 231 -16.68 3.19 -6.35
N THR A 232 -17.86 2.63 -6.65
CA THR A 232 -19.15 3.28 -6.41
C THR A 232 -19.46 3.45 -4.92
N GLU A 233 -20.44 4.30 -4.57
CA GLU A 233 -20.92 4.44 -3.18
C GLU A 233 -21.23 3.08 -2.53
N GLU A 234 -21.85 2.14 -3.26
CA GLU A 234 -22.21 0.82 -2.72
C GLU A 234 -21.00 -0.07 -2.46
N GLU A 235 -19.99 -0.05 -3.33
CA GLU A 235 -18.76 -0.83 -3.15
C GLU A 235 -17.93 -0.29 -2.00
N GLN A 236 -17.85 1.04 -1.88
CA GLN A 236 -17.22 1.71 -0.76
C GLN A 236 -17.96 1.41 0.54
N PHE A 237 -19.29 1.49 0.54
CA PHE A 237 -20.12 1.16 1.69
C PHE A 237 -19.89 -0.29 2.15
N ALA A 238 -19.87 -1.25 1.23
CA ALA A 238 -19.63 -2.65 1.55
C ALA A 238 -18.25 -2.87 2.17
N ALA A 239 -17.20 -2.22 1.64
CA ALA A 239 -15.85 -2.29 2.20
C ALA A 239 -15.77 -1.69 3.61
N TYR A 240 -16.31 -0.48 3.80
CA TYR A 240 -16.30 0.21 5.09
C TYR A 240 -17.15 -0.51 6.14
N LYS A 241 -18.30 -1.05 5.74
CA LYS A 241 -19.14 -1.89 6.59
C LYS A 241 -18.40 -3.14 7.04
N ALA A 242 -17.71 -3.83 6.14
CA ALA A 242 -16.96 -5.04 6.48
C ALA A 242 -15.87 -4.74 7.53
N VAL A 243 -15.17 -3.61 7.42
CA VAL A 243 -14.18 -3.17 8.42
C VAL A 243 -14.86 -2.78 9.73
N ALA A 244 -15.98 -2.04 9.69
CA ALA A 244 -16.72 -1.63 10.88
C ALA A 244 -17.23 -2.83 11.68
N GLU A 245 -17.80 -3.83 11.01
CA GLU A 245 -18.30 -5.05 11.65
C GLU A 245 -17.15 -5.92 12.18
N ALA A 246 -16.02 -6.01 11.44
CA ALA A 246 -14.85 -6.76 11.87
C ALA A 246 -14.21 -6.17 13.14
N CYS A 247 -14.20 -4.85 13.29
CA CYS A 247 -13.66 -4.19 14.49
C CYS A 247 -14.62 -4.25 15.71
N GLY A 248 -15.85 -4.71 15.51
CA GLY A 248 -16.85 -4.86 16.56
C GLY A 248 -17.14 -3.55 17.31
N SER A 249 -16.75 -3.50 18.59
CA SER A 249 -16.98 -2.33 19.46
C SER A 249 -15.92 -1.23 19.33
N GLN A 250 -14.81 -1.51 18.64
CA GLN A 250 -13.68 -0.58 18.54
C GLN A 250 -13.95 0.54 17.55
N ALA A 251 -13.31 1.68 17.78
CA ALA A 251 -13.42 2.82 16.87
C ALA A 251 -12.50 2.65 15.65
N VAL A 252 -12.98 3.07 14.48
CA VAL A 252 -12.21 3.09 13.23
C VAL A 252 -12.17 4.50 12.67
N ILE A 253 -10.97 5.06 12.53
CA ILE A 253 -10.75 6.37 11.91
C ILE A 253 -10.55 6.16 10.41
N VAL A 254 -11.61 6.40 9.64
CA VAL A 254 -11.59 6.33 8.18
C VAL A 254 -11.03 7.62 7.61
N ARG A 255 -9.88 7.53 6.96
CA ARG A 255 -9.32 8.66 6.22
C ARG A 255 -9.93 8.69 4.83
N THR A 256 -10.46 9.84 4.41
CA THR A 256 -10.89 10.01 3.02
C THR A 256 -9.71 9.85 2.07
N MET A 257 -9.99 9.60 0.80
CA MET A 257 -9.02 9.22 -0.21
C MET A 257 -7.86 10.23 -0.31
N ASP A 258 -6.62 9.76 -0.11
CA ASP A 258 -5.36 10.51 -0.29
C ASP A 258 -4.60 9.96 -1.50
N ILE A 259 -5.06 10.34 -2.69
CA ILE A 259 -4.49 9.94 -3.99
C ILE A 259 -3.87 11.16 -4.66
N GLY A 260 -2.83 10.97 -5.45
CA GLY A 260 -1.95 12.02 -5.98
C GLY A 260 -0.63 12.09 -5.20
N GLY A 261 0.38 12.72 -5.79
CA GLY A 261 1.76 12.52 -5.37
C GLY A 261 2.39 11.34 -6.10
N ASP A 262 2.82 10.34 -5.35
CA ASP A 262 3.39 9.06 -5.80
C ASP A 262 2.35 8.02 -6.20
N LYS A 263 1.06 8.28 -5.97
CA LYS A 263 -0.03 7.31 -6.17
C LYS A 263 -0.99 7.82 -7.23
N GLU A 264 -0.85 7.40 -8.48
CA GLU A 264 -1.89 7.65 -9.47
C GLU A 264 -2.88 6.49 -9.57
N LEU A 265 -4.08 6.85 -10.06
CA LEU A 265 -5.09 5.93 -10.53
C LEU A 265 -5.13 6.04 -12.05
N PRO A 266 -4.64 5.04 -12.80
CA PRO A 266 -4.58 5.11 -14.27
C PRO A 266 -5.94 5.45 -14.92
N TYR A 267 -7.05 5.02 -14.33
CA TYR A 267 -8.40 5.28 -14.84
C TYR A 267 -8.91 6.72 -14.59
N MET A 268 -8.23 7.51 -13.76
CA MET A 268 -8.64 8.89 -13.44
C MET A 268 -8.11 9.95 -14.40
N ASN A 269 -7.11 9.59 -15.22
CA ASN A 269 -6.42 10.45 -16.19
C ASN A 269 -6.13 11.84 -15.61
N PHE A 270 -5.43 11.89 -14.47
CA PHE A 270 -5.01 13.16 -13.88
C PHE A 270 -3.98 13.86 -14.79
N PRO A 271 -3.99 15.20 -14.85
CA PRO A 271 -2.94 15.93 -15.54
C PRO A 271 -1.61 15.70 -14.81
N LYS A 272 -0.53 15.56 -15.57
CA LYS A 272 0.83 15.52 -15.02
C LYS A 272 1.18 16.87 -14.41
N GLU A 273 1.85 16.84 -13.27
CA GLU A 273 2.27 18.05 -12.55
C GLU A 273 3.79 18.01 -12.34
N GLU A 274 4.47 19.16 -12.41
CA GLU A 274 5.91 19.20 -12.11
C GLU A 274 6.25 18.73 -10.69
N ASN A 275 5.33 18.89 -9.74
CA ASN A 275 5.51 18.48 -8.35
C ASN A 275 4.22 17.85 -7.80
N PRO A 276 3.98 16.55 -8.07
CA PRO A 276 2.77 15.86 -7.63
C PRO A 276 2.56 15.90 -6.11
N PHE A 277 3.65 15.86 -5.33
CA PHE A 277 3.57 15.96 -3.86
C PHE A 277 3.00 17.29 -3.35
N LEU A 278 3.20 18.38 -4.10
CA LEU A 278 2.76 19.73 -3.74
C LEU A 278 1.50 20.16 -4.50
N GLY A 279 1.09 19.41 -5.52
CA GLY A 279 0.02 19.78 -6.43
C GLY A 279 -1.35 19.19 -6.08
N TRP A 280 -2.07 18.73 -7.08
CA TRP A 280 -3.47 18.34 -6.99
C TRP A 280 -3.63 16.92 -6.44
N ARG A 281 -3.62 16.83 -5.10
CA ARG A 281 -3.75 15.57 -4.37
C ARG A 281 -4.82 15.59 -3.28
N ALA A 282 -5.28 14.38 -2.93
CA ALA A 282 -6.09 14.08 -1.76
C ALA A 282 -7.38 14.90 -1.72
N ILE A 283 -7.57 15.68 -0.65
CA ILE A 283 -8.77 16.48 -0.44
C ILE A 283 -8.98 17.54 -1.54
N ARG A 284 -7.91 18.00 -2.21
CA ARG A 284 -8.00 18.98 -3.31
C ARG A 284 -8.73 18.38 -4.51
N ILE A 285 -8.42 17.12 -4.84
CA ILE A 285 -9.13 16.37 -5.88
C ILE A 285 -10.59 16.22 -5.50
N ALA A 286 -10.86 15.81 -4.26
CA ALA A 286 -12.21 15.55 -3.78
C ALA A 286 -13.07 16.84 -3.73
N MET A 287 -12.47 17.99 -3.41
CA MET A 287 -13.17 19.27 -3.42
C MET A 287 -13.50 19.78 -4.82
N ASP A 288 -12.64 19.52 -5.81
CA ASP A 288 -12.89 19.88 -7.21
C ASP A 288 -13.84 18.90 -7.91
N ARG A 289 -13.69 17.60 -7.64
CA ARG A 289 -14.54 16.51 -8.14
C ARG A 289 -15.49 16.02 -7.04
N LYS A 290 -16.57 16.77 -6.84
CA LYS A 290 -17.54 16.53 -5.75
C LYS A 290 -18.18 15.14 -5.79
N GLU A 291 -18.25 14.50 -6.96
CA GLU A 291 -18.80 13.15 -7.10
C GLU A 291 -18.02 12.14 -6.25
N ILE A 292 -16.68 12.25 -6.25
CA ILE A 292 -15.79 11.37 -5.48
C ILE A 292 -15.97 11.60 -3.98
N LEU A 293 -15.99 12.88 -3.58
CA LEU A 293 -16.18 13.28 -2.19
C LEU A 293 -17.56 12.83 -1.69
N ARG A 294 -18.60 13.02 -2.49
CA ARG A 294 -19.98 12.66 -2.19
C ARG A 294 -20.11 11.16 -1.99
N ASP A 295 -19.68 10.36 -2.96
CA ASP A 295 -19.83 8.90 -2.91
C ASP A 295 -19.06 8.32 -1.71
N GLN A 296 -17.85 8.82 -1.47
CA GLN A 296 -17.04 8.36 -0.34
C GLN A 296 -17.65 8.76 1.01
N LEU A 297 -18.05 10.02 1.20
CA LEU A 297 -18.61 10.47 2.47
C LEU A 297 -19.97 9.81 2.75
N ARG A 298 -20.83 9.66 1.74
CA ARG A 298 -22.09 8.94 1.88
C ARG A 298 -21.87 7.48 2.25
N ALA A 299 -20.90 6.81 1.63
CA ALA A 299 -20.53 5.45 1.98
C ALA A 299 -20.05 5.32 3.44
N ILE A 300 -19.19 6.23 3.91
CA ILE A 300 -18.69 6.22 5.30
C ILE A 300 -19.82 6.50 6.29
N LEU A 301 -20.68 7.48 6.01
CA LEU A 301 -21.85 7.79 6.84
C LEU A 301 -22.79 6.58 6.94
N ARG A 302 -23.11 5.93 5.83
CA ARG A 302 -23.94 4.71 5.87
C ARG A 302 -23.28 3.58 6.65
N ALA A 303 -21.96 3.41 6.50
CA ALA A 303 -21.23 2.38 7.20
C ALA A 303 -21.17 2.62 8.73
N SER A 304 -21.28 3.87 9.19
CA SER A 304 -21.28 4.18 10.62
C SER A 304 -22.52 3.70 11.37
N ALA A 305 -23.57 3.28 10.66
CA ALA A 305 -24.70 2.57 11.27
C ALA A 305 -24.33 1.16 11.80
N PHE A 306 -23.19 0.60 11.38
CA PHE A 306 -22.78 -0.77 11.69
C PHE A 306 -21.61 -0.86 12.69
N GLY A 307 -21.00 0.27 13.05
CA GLY A 307 -19.86 0.31 13.98
C GLY A 307 -19.40 1.74 14.23
N LYS A 308 -18.49 1.93 15.19
CA LYS A 308 -18.03 3.26 15.60
C LYS A 308 -17.01 3.80 14.60
N LEU A 309 -17.47 4.52 13.59
CA LEU A 309 -16.61 5.18 12.61
C LEU A 309 -16.31 6.63 12.98
N ARG A 310 -15.17 7.13 12.52
CA ARG A 310 -14.80 8.55 12.53
C ARG A 310 -14.28 8.91 11.15
N ILE A 311 -14.49 10.16 10.73
CA ILE A 311 -14.02 10.68 9.44
C ILE A 311 -12.78 11.53 9.67
N MET A 312 -11.74 11.33 8.88
CA MET A 312 -10.54 12.16 8.89
C MET A 312 -10.17 12.62 7.48
N PHE A 313 -9.88 13.91 7.32
CA PHE A 313 -9.47 14.47 6.03
C PHE A 313 -7.95 14.61 5.90
N PRO A 314 -7.32 14.10 4.82
CA PRO A 314 -5.90 14.28 4.51
C PRO A 314 -5.61 15.68 3.94
N MET A 315 -4.33 16.09 3.98
CA MET A 315 -3.78 17.25 3.26
C MET A 315 -4.48 18.60 3.50
N ILE A 316 -5.12 18.77 4.66
CA ILE A 316 -5.73 20.05 5.05
C ILE A 316 -4.63 21.10 5.25
N ILE A 317 -4.85 22.31 4.74
CA ILE A 317 -3.94 23.45 4.89
C ILE A 317 -4.62 24.67 5.51
N SER A 318 -5.95 24.78 5.45
CA SER A 318 -6.70 25.97 5.84
C SER A 318 -8.01 25.66 6.57
N VAL A 319 -8.50 26.61 7.38
CA VAL A 319 -9.77 26.48 8.14
C VAL A 319 -10.96 26.51 7.19
N GLU A 320 -10.82 27.21 6.08
CA GLU A 320 -11.79 27.32 5.00
C GLU A 320 -12.12 25.96 4.38
N GLU A 321 -11.10 25.13 4.13
CA GLU A 321 -11.30 23.74 3.64
C GLU A 321 -12.09 22.92 4.65
N VAL A 322 -11.74 22.97 5.94
CA VAL A 322 -12.46 22.21 6.98
C VAL A 322 -13.92 22.64 7.06
N ARG A 323 -14.20 23.93 6.98
CA ARG A 323 -15.57 24.46 6.98
C ARG A 323 -16.35 24.04 5.74
N ALA A 324 -15.72 24.07 4.57
CA ALA A 324 -16.32 23.62 3.32
C ALA A 324 -16.68 22.12 3.39
N LEU A 325 -15.77 21.28 3.86
CA LEU A 325 -15.98 19.84 3.99
C LEU A 325 -17.04 19.48 5.02
N ARG A 326 -17.07 20.17 6.17
CA ARG A 326 -18.16 20.02 7.15
C ARG A 326 -19.52 20.37 6.55
N LYS A 327 -19.57 21.44 5.75
CA LYS A 327 -20.81 21.83 5.05
C LYS A 327 -21.26 20.73 4.08
N GLU A 328 -20.35 20.15 3.30
CA GLU A 328 -20.66 19.04 2.41
C GLU A 328 -21.13 17.80 3.19
N ILE A 329 -20.51 17.46 4.32
CA ILE A 329 -20.98 16.36 5.19
C ILE A 329 -22.44 16.60 5.63
N GLU A 330 -22.79 17.80 6.09
CA GLU A 330 -24.16 18.08 6.54
C GLU A 330 -25.19 18.01 5.40
N ILE A 331 -24.79 18.39 4.17
CA ILE A 331 -25.61 18.17 2.97
C ILE A 331 -25.85 16.67 2.77
N TYR A 332 -24.79 15.85 2.80
CA TYR A 332 -24.90 14.41 2.57
C TYR A 332 -25.65 13.67 3.69
N LYS A 333 -25.51 14.11 4.94
CA LYS A 333 -26.37 13.64 6.04
C LYS A 333 -27.84 13.92 5.75
N GLN A 334 -28.17 15.11 5.25
CA GLN A 334 -29.55 15.43 4.89
C GLN A 334 -30.06 14.57 3.74
N GLU A 335 -29.26 14.37 2.67
CA GLU A 335 -29.62 13.46 1.59
C GLU A 335 -29.91 12.04 2.09
N LEU A 336 -29.08 11.51 3.00
CA LEU A 336 -29.29 10.19 3.58
C LEU A 336 -30.55 10.13 4.45
N ARG A 337 -30.86 11.20 5.21
CA ARG A 337 -32.13 11.30 5.96
C ARG A 337 -33.33 11.26 5.03
N ASP A 338 -33.28 12.02 3.95
CA ASP A 338 -34.36 12.12 2.96
C ASP A 338 -34.56 10.79 2.21
N GLU A 339 -33.48 10.04 1.98
CA GLU A 339 -33.50 8.69 1.39
C GLU A 339 -33.89 7.58 2.40
N GLY A 340 -34.05 7.90 3.69
CA GLY A 340 -34.35 6.92 4.74
C GLY A 340 -33.20 5.96 5.06
N LYS A 341 -31.95 6.36 4.75
CA LYS A 341 -30.74 5.59 5.05
C LYS A 341 -30.18 5.99 6.42
N VAL A 342 -29.94 5.01 7.27
CA VAL A 342 -29.43 5.21 8.64
C VAL A 342 -27.93 5.51 8.61
N PHE A 343 -27.49 6.41 9.49
CA PHE A 343 -26.09 6.71 9.78
C PHE A 343 -25.96 7.17 11.25
N ASP A 344 -24.73 7.16 11.79
CA ASP A 344 -24.44 7.72 13.11
C ASP A 344 -24.43 9.26 13.06
N GLU A 345 -25.44 9.89 13.67
CA GLU A 345 -25.53 11.35 13.81
C GLU A 345 -24.39 11.96 14.65
N SER A 346 -23.78 11.16 15.52
CA SER A 346 -22.69 11.55 16.42
C SER A 346 -21.29 11.32 15.85
N ILE A 347 -21.20 10.91 14.57
CA ILE A 347 -19.92 10.63 13.90
C ILE A 347 -18.92 11.77 14.08
N GLU A 348 -17.74 11.43 14.60
CA GLU A 348 -16.69 12.41 14.87
C GLU A 348 -15.93 12.74 13.58
N ILE A 349 -15.61 14.02 13.38
CA ILE A 349 -14.92 14.53 12.19
C ILE A 349 -13.62 15.19 12.63
N GLY A 350 -12.51 14.69 12.09
CA GLY A 350 -11.15 15.18 12.32
C GLY A 350 -10.41 15.54 11.04
N VAL A 351 -9.18 16.00 11.22
CA VAL A 351 -8.26 16.34 10.13
C VAL A 351 -6.88 15.75 10.43
N MET A 352 -6.17 15.35 9.38
CA MET A 352 -4.80 14.91 9.48
C MET A 352 -3.88 16.13 9.54
N VAL A 353 -3.09 16.24 10.61
CA VAL A 353 -2.09 17.32 10.76
C VAL A 353 -0.76 16.82 10.21
N GLU A 354 -0.63 16.89 8.88
CA GLU A 354 0.57 16.46 8.14
C GLU A 354 1.21 17.57 7.31
N THR A 355 0.56 18.73 7.21
CA THR A 355 1.11 19.90 6.51
C THR A 355 1.66 20.93 7.52
N PRO A 356 2.74 21.67 7.20
CA PRO A 356 3.22 22.75 8.05
C PRO A 356 2.17 23.83 8.31
N ALA A 357 1.33 24.10 7.30
CA ALA A 357 0.21 25.03 7.42
C ALA A 357 -0.81 24.55 8.47
N ALA A 358 -1.11 23.25 8.49
CA ALA A 358 -2.03 22.70 9.47
C ALA A 358 -1.47 22.76 10.90
N ALA A 359 -0.17 22.49 11.06
CA ALA A 359 0.49 22.61 12.36
C ALA A 359 0.44 24.07 12.87
N ASN A 360 0.69 25.05 12.00
CA ASN A 360 0.63 26.47 12.35
C ASN A 360 -0.80 26.93 12.71
N ASN A 361 -1.82 26.34 12.09
CA ASN A 361 -3.23 26.67 12.31
C ASN A 361 -3.94 25.75 13.33
N CYS A 362 -3.20 24.90 14.05
CA CYS A 362 -3.78 23.86 14.91
C CYS A 362 -4.77 24.42 15.95
N THR A 363 -4.46 25.57 16.56
CA THR A 363 -5.35 26.24 17.51
C THR A 363 -6.68 26.63 16.87
N SER A 364 -6.65 27.11 15.62
CA SER A 364 -7.85 27.50 14.87
C SER A 364 -8.69 26.29 14.44
N PHE A 365 -8.07 25.15 14.15
CA PHE A 365 -8.78 23.89 13.88
C PHE A 365 -9.42 23.27 15.12
N SER A 366 -8.78 23.45 16.29
CA SER A 366 -9.31 22.92 17.56
C SER A 366 -10.59 23.62 18.04
N GLN A 367 -10.87 24.82 17.51
CA GLN A 367 -12.07 25.56 17.86
C GLN A 367 -13.28 24.95 17.15
N ARG A 368 -14.20 24.37 17.93
CA ARG A 368 -15.53 23.96 17.47
C ARG A 368 -16.29 25.22 17.00
N SER A 369 -16.15 25.56 15.72
CA SER A 369 -17.12 26.39 15.01
C SER A 369 -18.30 25.52 14.59
#